data_AF-A0A380FCS6-F1
#
_entry.id   AF-A0A380FCS6-F1
#
_cell.length_a   1.000
_cell.length_b   1.000
_cell.length_c   1.000
_cell.angle_alpha   90.00
_cell.angle_beta   90.00
_cell.angle_gamma   90.00
#
_symmetry.space_group_name_H-M   'P 1'
#
loop_
_entity.id
_entity.type
_entity.pdbx_description
1 polymer ?
#
loop_
_entity_poly.entity_id
_entity_poly.type
_entity_poly.pdbx_seq_one_letter_code
_entity_poly.pdbx_strand_id
1 'polypeptide(L)'
;MIDESHVNIANKFVVCNNGDRARKQVLVDHGFRLPSALDNRPLKFEEFEEKTNQLVYVSATPGPYELEHTDEMVQQIIRPTGLLDPKIEVRPTENQIDDLLGEIQERIDRNERVLVTTLTKKMSEDLTTYMKEAGIKVNYLHSEIKTLERIEIIRDLRMGTYDVIVGINLLREGIDIPEVSLVVILDADKEGFLRSERSLVQTIGRAARNSKGEVIMYGDKITDSMRYAIDETERRRNIQMAYNEKHGITPTTINKQIHDVISATVENDDTNEKQQTEVPKKLTKKEREKTIANIEKEMKQAAKDLDFEKATELRDMLFELKAEG
;
A
#
# COMPACT_ATOMS: atom_id res chain seq x y z
N MET A 1 -19.85 6.64 5.24
CA MET A 1 -18.40 6.94 5.20
C MET A 1 -17.77 6.06 4.14
N ILE A 2 -16.99 6.65 3.24
CA ILE A 2 -16.25 5.96 2.19
C ILE A 2 -14.77 6.16 2.49
N ASP A 3 -14.13 5.09 2.95
CA ASP A 3 -12.69 5.06 3.16
C ASP A 3 -11.95 5.02 1.82
N GLU A 4 -10.72 5.55 1.79
CA GLU A 4 -9.89 5.74 0.60
C GLU A 4 -10.71 6.14 -0.64
N SER A 5 -11.51 7.20 -0.48
CA SER A 5 -12.57 7.59 -1.42
C SER A 5 -12.08 7.76 -2.87
N HIS A 6 -10.89 8.32 -3.03
CA HIS A 6 -10.23 8.57 -4.32
C HIS A 6 -10.01 7.29 -5.17
N VAL A 7 -9.92 6.12 -4.53
CA VAL A 7 -9.85 4.80 -5.18
C VAL A 7 -11.22 4.14 -5.20
N ASN A 8 -11.92 4.16 -4.06
CA ASN A 8 -13.15 3.40 -3.88
C ASN A 8 -14.33 3.93 -4.71
N ILE A 9 -14.43 5.25 -4.95
CA ILE A 9 -15.47 5.83 -5.79
C ILE A 9 -15.35 5.33 -7.24
N ALA A 10 -14.14 5.45 -7.81
CA ALA A 10 -13.88 5.02 -9.17
C ALA A 10 -14.01 3.49 -9.34
N ASN A 11 -13.38 2.71 -8.44
CA ASN A 11 -13.32 1.26 -8.59
C ASN A 11 -14.64 0.56 -8.26
N LYS A 12 -15.30 0.90 -7.14
CA LYS A 12 -16.47 0.13 -6.67
C LYS A 12 -17.74 0.46 -7.43
N PHE A 13 -17.91 1.70 -7.89
CA PHE A 13 -19.16 2.11 -8.53
C PHE A 13 -19.04 2.18 -10.05
N VAL A 14 -18.02 2.88 -10.57
CA VAL A 14 -17.88 3.10 -12.01
C VAL A 14 -17.36 1.85 -12.73
N VAL A 15 -16.24 1.29 -12.26
CA VAL A 15 -15.60 0.13 -12.90
C VAL A 15 -16.46 -1.14 -12.75
N CYS A 16 -17.05 -1.38 -11.58
CA CYS A 16 -17.84 -2.59 -11.33
C CYS A 16 -19.08 -2.69 -12.24
N ASN A 17 -19.86 -1.61 -12.35
CA ASN A 17 -21.07 -1.59 -13.18
C ASN A 17 -20.74 -1.69 -14.68
N ASN A 18 -19.74 -0.95 -15.16
CA ASN A 18 -19.36 -0.98 -16.56
C ASN A 18 -18.75 -2.33 -16.97
N GLY A 19 -17.92 -2.92 -16.08
CA GLY A 19 -17.34 -4.24 -16.29
C GLY A 19 -18.37 -5.36 -16.33
N ASP A 20 -19.33 -5.37 -15.39
CA ASP A 20 -20.41 -6.38 -15.40
C ASP A 20 -21.28 -6.27 -16.64
N ARG A 21 -21.65 -5.04 -17.05
CA ARG A 21 -22.43 -4.80 -18.25
C ARG A 21 -21.71 -5.26 -19.51
N ALA A 22 -20.44 -4.90 -19.69
CA ALA A 22 -19.65 -5.30 -20.86
C ALA A 22 -19.53 -6.83 -20.97
N ARG A 23 -19.22 -7.50 -19.86
CA ARG A 23 -19.12 -8.97 -19.81
C ARG A 23 -20.45 -9.64 -20.15
N LYS A 24 -21.56 -9.16 -19.62
CA LYS A 24 -22.89 -9.73 -19.88
C LYS A 24 -23.41 -9.42 -21.28
N GLN A 25 -23.09 -8.26 -21.83
CA GLN A 25 -23.48 -7.90 -23.19
C GLN A 25 -22.93 -8.93 -24.19
N VAL A 26 -21.65 -9.29 -24.06
CA VAL A 26 -21.03 -10.35 -24.88
C VAL A 26 -21.77 -11.69 -24.75
N LEU A 27 -22.18 -12.07 -23.53
CA LEU A 27 -22.95 -13.30 -23.31
C LEU A 27 -24.34 -13.26 -23.94
N VAL A 28 -24.99 -12.09 -23.96
CA VAL A 28 -26.30 -11.89 -24.59
C VAL A 28 -26.17 -11.91 -26.11
N ASP A 29 -25.18 -11.22 -26.66
CA ASP A 29 -24.94 -11.12 -28.11
C ASP A 29 -24.64 -12.49 -28.73
N HIS A 30 -23.93 -13.36 -27.99
CA HIS A 30 -23.67 -14.74 -28.41
C HIS A 30 -24.75 -15.75 -27.99
N GLY A 31 -25.89 -15.29 -27.45
CA GLY A 31 -27.04 -16.14 -27.14
C GLY A 31 -26.89 -17.06 -25.91
N PHE A 32 -25.86 -16.86 -25.09
CA PHE A 32 -25.67 -17.62 -23.84
C PHE A 32 -26.59 -17.15 -22.71
N ARG A 33 -27.09 -15.91 -22.78
CA ARG A 33 -27.99 -15.32 -21.79
C ARG A 33 -29.11 -14.53 -22.45
N LEU A 34 -30.27 -14.48 -21.80
CA LEU A 34 -31.36 -13.57 -22.19
C LEU A 34 -31.00 -12.12 -21.86
N PRO A 35 -31.58 -11.12 -22.56
CA PRO A 35 -31.34 -9.70 -22.28
C PRO A 35 -31.63 -9.28 -20.83
N SER A 36 -32.59 -9.93 -20.16
CA SER A 36 -32.92 -9.67 -18.75
C SER A 36 -31.76 -9.96 -17.77
N ALA A 37 -30.73 -10.70 -18.20
CA ALA A 37 -29.53 -10.91 -17.38
C ALA A 37 -28.75 -9.60 -17.13
N LEU A 38 -28.93 -8.58 -17.99
CA LEU A 38 -28.33 -7.25 -17.83
C LEU A 38 -28.93 -6.49 -16.63
N ASP A 39 -30.17 -6.79 -16.25
CA ASP A 39 -30.84 -6.15 -15.12
C ASP A 39 -30.29 -6.64 -13.76
N ASN A 40 -29.69 -7.83 -13.71
CA ASN A 40 -29.05 -8.39 -12.51
C ASN A 40 -27.67 -7.78 -12.23
N ARG A 41 -27.55 -6.46 -12.19
CA ARG A 41 -26.28 -5.73 -12.15
C ARG A 41 -26.06 -5.03 -10.79
N PRO A 42 -24.82 -4.64 -10.46
CA PRO A 42 -24.59 -3.69 -9.39
C PRO A 42 -25.29 -2.34 -9.68
N LEU A 43 -25.42 -1.52 -8.62
CA LEU A 43 -25.92 -0.16 -8.76
C LEU A 43 -24.99 0.66 -9.65
N LYS A 44 -25.59 1.54 -10.46
CA LYS A 44 -24.85 2.64 -11.09
C LYS A 44 -24.47 3.66 -10.01
N PHE A 45 -23.54 4.54 -10.37
CA PHE A 45 -23.10 5.58 -9.45
C PHE A 45 -24.23 6.55 -9.10
N GLU A 46 -25.03 6.96 -10.08
CA GLU A 46 -26.16 7.88 -9.86
C GLU A 46 -27.24 7.23 -8.98
N GLU A 47 -27.48 5.93 -9.15
CA GLU A 47 -28.42 5.16 -8.31
C GLU A 47 -27.92 4.99 -6.87
N PHE A 48 -26.59 5.01 -6.68
CA PHE A 48 -25.98 5.01 -5.35
C PHE A 48 -26.14 6.38 -4.70
N GLU A 49 -25.87 7.47 -5.42
CA GLU A 49 -26.03 8.85 -4.94
C GLU A 49 -27.46 9.13 -4.47
N GLU A 50 -28.47 8.73 -5.26
CA GLU A 50 -29.89 8.89 -4.89
C GLU A 50 -30.28 8.15 -3.60
N LYS A 51 -29.59 7.05 -3.28
CA LYS A 51 -29.86 6.24 -2.09
C LYS A 51 -29.12 6.75 -0.86
N THR A 52 -28.17 7.66 -1.02
CA THR A 52 -27.33 8.16 0.07
C THR A 52 -27.77 9.55 0.51
N ASN A 53 -28.20 9.68 1.76
CA ASN A 53 -28.61 10.98 2.30
C ASN A 53 -27.42 11.86 2.70
N GLN A 54 -26.38 11.25 3.30
CA GLN A 54 -25.16 11.92 3.71
C GLN A 54 -23.96 11.01 3.47
N LEU A 55 -22.90 11.56 2.89
CA LEU A 55 -21.65 10.87 2.63
C LEU A 55 -20.51 11.61 3.32
N VAL A 56 -19.56 10.83 3.85
CA VAL A 56 -18.31 11.32 4.42
C VAL A 56 -17.21 10.61 3.66
N TYR A 57 -16.44 11.37 2.88
CA TYR A 57 -15.30 10.86 2.14
C TYR A 57 -14.06 10.97 3.01
N VAL A 58 -13.32 9.87 3.17
CA VAL A 58 -12.08 9.83 3.94
C VAL A 58 -10.96 9.51 2.97
N SER A 59 -10.04 10.45 2.77
CA SER A 59 -8.84 10.27 1.97
C SER A 59 -7.80 11.34 2.27
N ALA A 60 -6.53 10.97 2.23
CA ALA A 60 -5.43 11.93 2.27
C ALA A 60 -5.28 12.73 0.95
N THR A 61 -5.86 12.21 -0.13
CA THR A 61 -5.77 12.73 -1.51
C THR A 61 -7.13 12.63 -2.21
N PRO A 62 -8.14 13.45 -1.82
CA PRO A 62 -9.47 13.42 -2.40
C PRO A 62 -9.45 13.50 -3.93
N GLY A 63 -10.32 12.76 -4.61
CA GLY A 63 -10.49 12.82 -6.05
C GLY A 63 -11.31 14.03 -6.53
N PRO A 64 -11.44 14.21 -7.86
CA PRO A 64 -12.18 15.33 -8.44
C PRO A 64 -13.65 15.37 -8.01
N TYR A 65 -14.29 14.20 -7.92
CA TYR A 65 -15.70 14.12 -7.54
C TYR A 65 -15.90 14.60 -6.10
N GLU A 66 -15.05 14.19 -5.17
CA GLU A 66 -15.12 14.62 -3.77
C GLU A 66 -14.87 16.12 -3.61
N LEU A 67 -13.94 16.67 -4.40
CA LEU A 67 -13.63 18.10 -4.41
C LEU A 67 -14.79 18.94 -4.97
N GLU A 68 -15.53 18.43 -5.95
CA GLU A 68 -16.68 19.12 -6.54
C GLU A 68 -17.91 19.10 -5.63
N HIS A 69 -18.10 18.02 -4.85
CA HIS A 69 -19.29 17.80 -4.02
C HIS A 69 -19.10 18.19 -2.55
N THR A 70 -17.97 18.83 -2.20
CA THR A 70 -17.65 19.24 -0.83
C THR A 70 -17.33 20.73 -0.79
N ASP A 71 -18.19 21.53 -0.14
CA ASP A 71 -18.01 22.98 -0.01
C ASP A 71 -16.77 23.34 0.83
N GLU A 72 -16.58 22.66 1.97
CA GLU A 72 -15.49 22.90 2.91
C GLU A 72 -14.82 21.59 3.33
N MET A 73 -13.49 21.53 3.19
CA MET A 73 -12.70 20.37 3.55
C MET A 73 -12.32 20.37 5.03
N VAL A 74 -12.74 19.33 5.75
CA VAL A 74 -12.29 19.09 7.14
C VAL A 74 -10.91 18.43 7.11
N GLN A 75 -9.89 19.15 7.58
CA GLN A 75 -8.51 18.67 7.58
C GLN A 75 -8.13 18.04 8.92
N GLN A 76 -7.58 16.83 8.89
CA GLN A 76 -6.97 16.15 10.05
C GLN A 76 -5.53 15.77 9.73
N ILE A 77 -4.58 16.62 10.14
CA ILE A 77 -3.15 16.47 9.80
C ILE A 77 -2.25 16.18 11.01
N ILE A 78 -2.74 16.39 12.23
CA ILE A 78 -1.98 16.15 13.45
C ILE A 78 -2.05 14.67 13.82
N ARG A 79 -0.89 14.03 13.96
CA ARG A 79 -0.78 12.64 14.39
C ARG A 79 -0.73 12.57 15.91
N PRO A 80 -1.40 11.59 16.57
CA PRO A 80 -1.39 11.46 18.03
C PRO A 80 0.02 11.34 18.63
N THR A 81 0.97 10.77 17.91
CA THR A 81 2.37 10.59 18.35
C THR A 81 3.30 11.74 18.00
N GLY A 82 2.76 12.82 17.44
CA GLY A 82 3.54 13.97 16.96
C GLY A 82 4.42 13.66 15.75
N LEU A 83 4.26 12.51 15.09
CA LEU A 83 5.00 12.20 13.86
C LEU A 83 4.76 13.25 12.78
N LEU A 84 5.85 13.66 12.14
CA LEU A 84 5.86 14.70 11.12
C LEU A 84 5.76 14.10 9.71
N ASP A 85 5.17 14.84 8.79
CA ASP A 85 5.33 14.59 7.36
C ASP A 85 6.82 14.66 6.99
N PRO A 86 7.34 13.77 6.13
CA PRO A 86 8.77 13.59 5.93
C PRO A 86 9.43 14.80 5.25
N LYS A 87 10.75 14.91 5.37
CA LYS A 87 11.51 15.87 4.55
C LYS A 87 11.60 15.36 3.12
N ILE A 88 11.48 16.25 2.14
CA ILE A 88 11.63 15.91 0.72
C ILE A 88 12.89 16.59 0.20
N GLU A 89 13.73 15.82 -0.49
CA GLU A 89 14.88 16.32 -1.23
C GLU A 89 14.74 15.96 -2.72
N VAL A 90 15.04 16.90 -3.61
CA VAL A 90 15.04 16.67 -5.05
C VAL A 90 16.50 16.62 -5.53
N ARG A 91 16.90 15.51 -6.15
CA ARG A 91 18.25 15.26 -6.66
C ARG A 91 18.23 15.04 -8.18
N PRO A 92 19.29 15.43 -8.91
CA PRO A 92 19.38 15.19 -10.35
C PRO A 92 19.44 13.70 -10.69
N THR A 93 19.11 13.33 -11.93
CA THR A 93 19.15 11.92 -12.37
C THR A 93 20.58 11.42 -12.63
N GLU A 94 21.54 12.32 -12.76
CA GLU A 94 22.95 11.98 -12.95
C GLU A 94 23.50 11.24 -11.73
N ASN A 95 24.10 10.05 -11.96
CA ASN A 95 24.61 9.15 -10.92
C ASN A 95 23.58 8.76 -9.83
N GLN A 96 22.28 8.83 -10.13
CA GLN A 96 21.21 8.55 -9.16
C GLN A 96 21.30 7.15 -8.52
N ILE A 97 21.84 6.15 -9.23
CA ILE A 97 21.95 4.79 -8.71
C ILE A 97 23.06 4.69 -7.67
N ASP A 98 24.20 5.34 -7.91
CA ASP A 98 25.32 5.35 -6.96
C ASP A 98 24.95 6.13 -5.68
N ASP A 99 24.28 7.28 -5.85
CA ASP A 99 23.74 8.07 -4.74
C ASP A 99 22.72 7.27 -3.91
N LEU A 100 21.80 6.58 -4.59
CA LEU A 100 20.82 5.69 -3.97
C LEU A 100 21.48 4.58 -3.14
N LEU A 101 22.53 3.93 -3.67
CA LEU A 101 23.25 2.89 -2.94
C LEU A 101 23.90 3.44 -1.67
N GLY A 102 24.48 4.65 -1.72
CA GLY A 102 25.03 5.32 -0.55
C GLY A 102 23.98 5.56 0.53
N GLU A 103 22.83 6.12 0.14
CA GLU A 103 21.72 6.37 1.06
C GLU A 103 21.15 5.09 1.67
N ILE A 104 21.03 4.02 0.88
CA ILE A 104 20.59 2.70 1.36
C ILE A 104 21.59 2.16 2.38
N GLN A 105 22.89 2.24 2.11
CA GLN A 105 23.91 1.74 3.04
C GLN A 105 23.83 2.48 4.39
N GLU A 106 23.65 3.80 4.37
CA GLU A 106 23.45 4.57 5.60
C GLU A 106 22.21 4.13 6.39
N ARG A 107 21.11 3.75 5.71
CA ARG A 107 19.90 3.24 6.37
C ARG A 107 20.11 1.82 6.92
N ILE A 108 20.84 0.97 6.20
CA ILE A 108 21.24 -0.37 6.68
C ILE A 108 22.04 -0.27 7.97
N ASP A 109 23.02 0.65 8.04
CA ASP A 109 23.86 0.86 9.22
C ASP A 109 23.04 1.33 10.45
N ARG A 110 21.89 2.00 10.20
CA ARG A 110 20.94 2.45 11.22
C ARG A 110 19.86 1.41 11.54
N ASN A 111 19.88 0.24 10.90
CA ASN A 111 18.84 -0.79 10.94
C ASN A 111 17.44 -0.23 10.59
N GLU A 112 17.39 0.65 9.60
CA GLU A 112 16.17 1.22 9.03
C GLU A 112 15.89 0.56 7.66
N ARG A 113 14.69 0.76 7.09
CA ARG A 113 14.26 0.15 5.81
C ARG A 113 14.04 1.20 4.74
N VAL A 114 14.18 0.78 3.48
CA VAL A 114 14.03 1.65 2.30
C VAL A 114 12.97 1.11 1.36
N LEU A 115 12.13 2.02 0.86
CA LEU A 115 11.20 1.74 -0.23
C LEU A 115 11.64 2.51 -1.47
N VAL A 116 11.76 1.83 -2.61
CA VAL A 116 12.13 2.44 -3.89
C VAL A 116 10.99 2.24 -4.89
N THR A 117 10.54 3.34 -5.49
CA THR A 117 9.54 3.32 -6.56
C THR A 117 10.16 3.65 -7.90
N THR A 118 9.93 2.78 -8.90
CA THR A 118 10.35 2.97 -10.29
C THR A 118 9.12 3.12 -11.20
N LEU A 119 9.33 3.31 -12.51
CA LEU A 119 8.24 3.42 -13.48
C LEU A 119 7.92 2.11 -14.22
N THR A 120 8.91 1.24 -14.41
CA THR A 120 8.77 0.07 -15.27
C THR A 120 9.20 -1.21 -14.57
N LYS A 121 8.61 -2.35 -14.98
CA LYS A 121 8.98 -3.68 -14.48
C LYS A 121 10.47 -3.96 -14.72
N LYS A 122 10.93 -3.66 -15.94
CA LYS A 122 12.32 -3.85 -16.33
C LYS A 122 13.28 -3.08 -15.41
N MET A 123 13.02 -1.79 -15.16
CA MET A 123 13.86 -1.00 -14.25
C MET A 123 13.85 -1.55 -12.83
N SER A 124 12.70 -2.01 -12.33
CA SER A 124 12.64 -2.65 -11.01
C SER A 124 13.48 -3.92 -10.95
N GLU A 125 13.41 -4.75 -11.98
CA GLU A 125 14.16 -6.01 -12.09
C GLU A 125 15.67 -5.77 -12.21
N ASP A 126 16.07 -4.84 -13.09
CA ASP A 126 17.45 -4.45 -13.30
C ASP A 126 18.04 -3.86 -12.00
N LEU A 127 17.32 -2.96 -11.33
CA LEU A 127 17.75 -2.35 -10.07
C LEU A 127 17.87 -3.37 -8.94
N THR A 128 16.91 -4.28 -8.84
CA THR A 128 16.93 -5.37 -7.85
C THR A 128 18.12 -6.28 -8.07
N THR A 129 18.43 -6.60 -9.33
CA THR A 129 19.59 -7.46 -9.68
C THR A 129 20.89 -6.75 -9.31
N TYR A 130 21.02 -5.48 -9.69
CA TYR A 130 22.19 -4.67 -9.37
C TYR A 130 22.43 -4.54 -7.85
N MET A 131 21.38 -4.28 -7.07
CA MET A 131 21.47 -4.23 -5.61
C MET A 131 21.86 -5.58 -4.99
N LYS A 132 21.38 -6.71 -5.54
CA LYS A 132 21.78 -8.05 -5.09
C LYS A 132 23.27 -8.32 -5.37
N GLU A 133 23.76 -7.91 -6.54
CA GLU A 133 25.18 -8.03 -6.89
C GLU A 133 26.07 -7.16 -5.99
N ALA A 134 25.57 -6.00 -5.55
CA ALA A 134 26.20 -5.15 -4.55
C ALA A 134 26.11 -5.69 -3.09
N GLY A 135 25.43 -6.83 -2.88
CA GLY A 135 25.30 -7.48 -1.57
C GLY A 135 24.17 -6.94 -0.68
N ILE A 136 23.28 -6.12 -1.22
CA ILE A 136 22.13 -5.56 -0.48
C ILE A 136 20.99 -6.57 -0.46
N LYS A 137 20.35 -6.74 0.71
CA LYS A 137 19.17 -7.59 0.86
C LYS A 137 17.93 -6.89 0.31
N VAL A 138 17.64 -7.14 -0.96
CA VAL A 138 16.53 -6.49 -1.67
C VAL A 138 15.50 -7.51 -2.17
N ASN A 139 14.23 -7.10 -2.18
CA ASN A 139 13.16 -7.83 -2.84
C ASN A 139 12.35 -6.92 -3.79
N TYR A 140 11.82 -7.52 -4.86
CA TYR A 140 11.00 -6.84 -5.87
C TYR A 140 9.53 -7.15 -5.66
N LEU A 141 8.72 -6.11 -5.50
CA LEU A 141 7.28 -6.21 -5.28
C LEU A 141 6.52 -5.86 -6.56
N HIS A 142 6.15 -6.87 -7.34
CA HIS A 142 5.42 -6.71 -8.61
C HIS A 142 3.90 -6.93 -8.46
N SER A 143 3.17 -6.54 -9.50
CA SER A 143 1.70 -6.54 -9.51
C SER A 143 1.06 -7.93 -9.52
N GLU A 144 1.81 -8.96 -9.91
CA GLU A 144 1.33 -10.35 -10.05
C GLU A 144 1.60 -11.20 -8.80
N ILE A 145 2.28 -10.63 -7.79
CA ILE A 145 2.46 -11.27 -6.48
C ILE A 145 1.10 -11.41 -5.81
N LYS A 146 0.78 -12.63 -5.36
CA LYS A 146 -0.44 -12.94 -4.62
C LYS A 146 -0.47 -12.23 -3.28
N THR A 147 -1.65 -12.02 -2.68
CA THR A 147 -1.72 -11.21 -1.44
C THR A 147 -0.97 -11.87 -0.29
N LEU A 148 -1.03 -13.21 -0.17
CA LEU A 148 -0.29 -13.94 0.87
C LEU A 148 1.23 -13.74 0.75
N GLU A 149 1.79 -13.92 -0.43
CA GLU A 149 3.21 -13.72 -0.70
C GLU A 149 3.63 -12.26 -0.47
N ARG A 150 2.75 -11.30 -0.80
CA ARG A 150 2.98 -9.88 -0.51
C ARG A 150 3.10 -9.61 1.00
N ILE A 151 2.24 -10.22 1.81
CA ILE A 151 2.28 -10.07 3.27
C ILE A 151 3.57 -10.67 3.83
N GLU A 152 4.01 -11.82 3.32
CA GLU A 152 5.28 -12.45 3.68
C GLU A 152 6.48 -11.53 3.38
N ILE A 153 6.54 -10.96 2.17
CA ILE A 153 7.62 -10.04 1.78
C ILE A 153 7.65 -8.79 2.67
N ILE A 154 6.48 -8.23 2.99
CA ILE A 154 6.37 -7.07 3.89
C ILE A 154 6.84 -7.45 5.29
N ARG A 155 6.45 -8.62 5.80
CA ARG A 155 6.91 -9.12 7.09
C ARG A 155 8.43 -9.32 7.09
N ASP A 156 8.99 -9.91 6.04
CA ASP A 156 10.42 -10.13 5.89
C ASP A 156 11.21 -8.81 5.86
N LEU A 157 10.67 -7.76 5.25
CA LEU A 157 11.22 -6.40 5.35
C LEU A 157 11.22 -5.91 6.81
N ARG A 158 10.11 -6.10 7.53
CA ARG A 158 10.00 -5.71 8.95
C ARG A 158 10.97 -6.49 9.85
N MET A 159 11.18 -7.78 9.58
CA MET A 159 12.11 -8.64 10.31
C MET A 159 13.59 -8.35 9.97
N GLY A 160 13.87 -7.62 8.89
CA GLY A 160 15.24 -7.36 8.43
C GLY A 160 15.86 -8.50 7.61
N THR A 161 15.03 -9.42 7.12
CA THR A 161 15.40 -10.36 6.05
C THR A 161 15.73 -9.59 4.77
N TYR A 162 14.93 -8.55 4.50
CA TYR A 162 15.21 -7.54 3.47
C TYR A 162 15.42 -6.19 4.14
N ASP A 163 16.30 -5.39 3.55
CA ASP A 163 16.53 -4.00 3.93
C ASP A 163 15.83 -3.03 2.95
N VAL A 164 15.61 -3.48 1.71
CA VAL A 164 15.05 -2.68 0.62
C VAL A 164 13.91 -3.42 -0.10
N ILE A 165 12.82 -2.72 -0.38
CA ILE A 165 11.81 -3.15 -1.35
C ILE A 165 11.82 -2.21 -2.56
N VAL A 166 11.93 -2.78 -3.75
CA VAL A 166 11.74 -2.09 -5.02
C VAL A 166 10.36 -2.42 -5.55
N GLY A 167 9.63 -1.43 -6.09
CA GLY A 167 8.36 -1.68 -6.76
C GLY A 167 7.98 -0.56 -7.72
N ILE A 168 6.90 -0.76 -8.47
CA ILE A 168 6.36 0.26 -9.38
C ILE A 168 5.27 1.06 -8.65
N ASN A 169 4.32 0.31 -8.09
CA ASN A 169 3.20 0.86 -7.35
C ASN A 169 3.16 0.23 -5.96
N LEU A 170 3.82 0.89 -5.02
CA LEU A 170 3.78 0.54 -3.59
C LEU A 170 2.55 1.15 -2.88
N LEU A 171 1.63 1.77 -3.65
CA LEU A 171 0.47 2.51 -3.12
C LEU A 171 -0.70 1.63 -2.75
N ARG A 172 -0.66 0.30 -2.93
CA ARG A 172 -1.79 -0.52 -2.46
C ARG A 172 -1.94 -0.32 -0.95
N GLU A 173 -3.13 0.11 -0.58
CA GLU A 173 -3.62 0.32 0.78
C GLU A 173 -3.11 -0.83 1.67
N GLY A 174 -2.36 -0.51 2.73
CA GLY A 174 -1.87 -1.51 3.70
C GLY A 174 -0.36 -1.63 3.92
N ILE A 175 0.51 -0.90 3.19
CA ILE A 175 1.96 -0.87 3.57
C ILE A 175 2.18 0.18 4.66
N ASP A 176 1.89 -0.18 5.91
CA ASP A 176 2.22 0.61 7.11
C ASP A 176 3.41 -0.02 7.82
N ILE A 177 4.61 0.51 7.54
CA ILE A 177 5.88 -0.04 8.01
C ILE A 177 6.64 1.06 8.76
N PRO A 178 6.55 1.12 10.11
CA PRO A 178 7.26 2.11 10.92
C PRO A 178 8.79 2.04 10.77
N GLU A 179 9.32 0.87 10.37
CA GLU A 179 10.74 0.64 10.16
C GLU A 179 11.29 1.35 8.91
N VAL A 180 10.43 1.82 8.00
CA VAL A 180 10.84 2.57 6.80
C VAL A 180 11.16 4.01 7.17
N SER A 181 12.41 4.42 6.98
CA SER A 181 12.84 5.82 7.17
C SER A 181 13.12 6.56 5.86
N LEU A 182 13.32 5.83 4.74
CA LEU A 182 13.60 6.43 3.44
C LEU A 182 12.66 5.89 2.37
N VAL A 183 12.05 6.81 1.63
CA VAL A 183 11.29 6.51 0.41
C VAL A 183 11.96 7.20 -0.78
N VAL A 184 12.25 6.43 -1.81
CA VAL A 184 12.91 6.92 -3.02
C VAL A 184 11.95 6.85 -4.20
N ILE A 185 11.87 7.94 -4.95
CA ILE A 185 11.07 8.05 -6.16
C ILE A 185 12.00 8.31 -7.33
N LEU A 186 12.29 7.26 -8.10
CA LEU A 186 13.06 7.38 -9.34
C LEU A 186 12.17 7.95 -10.44
N ASP A 187 12.76 8.74 -11.34
CA ASP A 187 12.05 9.42 -12.43
C ASP A 187 10.82 10.21 -11.94
N ALA A 188 11.00 10.99 -10.88
CA ALA A 188 9.93 11.77 -10.27
C ALA A 188 9.35 12.84 -11.23
N ASP A 189 10.15 13.28 -12.20
CA ASP A 189 9.80 14.30 -13.19
C ASP A 189 9.04 13.76 -14.42
N LYS A 190 8.84 12.44 -14.50
CA LYS A 190 8.08 11.80 -15.58
C LYS A 190 6.61 11.72 -15.21
N GLU A 191 5.85 12.69 -15.72
CA GLU A 191 4.42 12.75 -15.47
C GLU A 191 3.68 11.52 -15.99
N GLY A 192 2.56 11.21 -15.34
CA GLY A 192 1.73 10.05 -15.61
C GLY A 192 1.03 9.58 -14.35
N PHE A 193 0.30 8.48 -14.44
CA PHE A 193 -0.48 7.97 -13.31
C PHE A 193 0.36 7.78 -12.03
N LEU A 194 1.56 7.19 -12.15
CA LEU A 194 2.45 6.88 -11.03
C LEU A 194 3.16 8.10 -10.42
N ARG A 195 3.13 9.25 -11.09
CA ARG A 195 3.78 10.51 -10.67
C ARG A 195 2.82 11.69 -10.68
N SER A 196 1.52 11.41 -10.62
CA SER A 196 0.50 12.44 -10.41
C SER A 196 0.60 13.00 -8.99
N GLU A 197 0.05 14.20 -8.78
CA GLU A 197 -0.09 14.84 -7.46
C GLU A 197 -0.50 13.85 -6.37
N ARG A 198 -1.55 13.07 -6.63
CA ARG A 198 -2.11 12.10 -5.69
C ARG A 198 -1.13 10.96 -5.40
N SER A 199 -0.57 10.36 -6.45
CA SER A 199 0.38 9.24 -6.32
C SER A 199 1.65 9.66 -5.57
N LEU A 200 2.15 10.88 -5.80
CA LEU A 200 3.31 11.41 -5.10
C LEU A 200 3.02 11.62 -3.62
N VAL A 201 1.91 12.29 -3.27
CA VAL A 201 1.52 12.52 -1.86
C VAL A 201 1.34 11.20 -1.12
N GLN A 202 0.73 10.19 -1.74
CA GLN A 202 0.59 8.87 -1.11
C GLN A 202 1.92 8.13 -0.95
N THR A 203 2.83 8.24 -1.92
CA THR A 203 4.17 7.64 -1.84
C THR A 203 4.98 8.29 -0.73
N ILE A 204 4.96 9.62 -0.64
CA ILE A 204 5.57 10.40 0.45
C ILE A 204 5.03 9.97 1.82
N GLY A 205 3.72 9.75 1.91
CA GLY A 205 3.05 9.30 3.14
C GLY A 205 3.63 8.01 3.74
N ARG A 206 4.30 7.17 2.95
CA ARG A 206 4.94 5.93 3.44
C ARG A 206 6.13 6.19 4.36
N ALA A 207 6.81 7.33 4.23
CA ALA A 207 7.89 7.73 5.13
C ALA A 207 7.38 8.41 6.42
N ALA A 208 6.11 8.84 6.47
CA ALA A 208 5.56 9.62 7.58
C ALA A 208 5.26 8.80 8.86
N ARG A 209 5.61 7.51 8.86
CA ARG A 209 5.44 6.58 9.99
C ARG A 209 6.68 6.49 10.87
N ASN A 210 7.79 7.05 10.42
CA ASN A 210 9.05 7.08 11.14
C ASN A 210 9.41 8.53 11.52
N SER A 211 9.90 8.73 12.75
CA SER A 211 10.34 10.04 13.23
C SER A 211 11.47 10.67 12.38
N LYS A 212 12.24 9.83 11.68
CA LYS A 212 13.31 10.24 10.75
C LYS A 212 12.91 10.03 9.27
N GLY A 213 11.62 10.02 8.98
CA GLY A 213 11.10 9.86 7.63
C GLY A 213 11.64 10.90 6.66
N GLU A 214 12.21 10.43 5.55
CA GLU A 214 12.77 11.22 4.46
C GLU A 214 12.34 10.65 3.11
N VAL A 215 12.24 11.54 2.12
CA VAL A 215 11.89 11.21 0.73
C VAL A 215 12.93 11.82 -0.20
N ILE A 216 13.49 11.01 -1.09
CA ILE A 216 14.35 11.48 -2.17
C ILE A 216 13.61 11.32 -3.50
N MET A 217 13.45 12.42 -4.22
CA MET A 217 12.88 12.44 -5.56
C MET A 217 14.00 12.68 -6.58
N TYR A 218 14.30 11.70 -7.41
CA TYR A 218 15.25 11.87 -8.50
C TYR A 218 14.54 12.40 -9.74
N GLY A 219 14.96 13.57 -10.23
CA GLY A 219 14.38 14.20 -11.40
C GLY A 219 15.11 15.49 -11.77
N ASP A 220 15.20 15.78 -13.07
CA ASP A 220 15.98 16.94 -13.56
C ASP A 220 15.15 18.24 -13.58
N LYS A 221 13.83 18.13 -13.45
CA LYS A 221 12.90 19.27 -13.41
C LYS A 221 11.83 19.04 -12.36
N ILE A 222 11.35 20.14 -11.76
CA ILE A 222 10.21 20.11 -10.85
C ILE A 222 8.94 20.30 -11.69
N THR A 223 8.14 19.23 -11.83
CA THR A 223 6.82 19.27 -12.48
C THR A 223 5.77 19.91 -11.57
N ASP A 224 4.60 20.25 -12.11
CA ASP A 224 3.49 20.79 -11.32
C ASP A 224 3.02 19.77 -10.27
N SER A 225 2.99 18.48 -10.63
CA SER A 225 2.67 17.40 -9.70
C SER A 225 3.68 17.29 -8.55
N MET A 226 4.97 17.43 -8.83
CA MET A 226 6.01 17.44 -7.80
C MET A 226 5.87 18.67 -6.90
N ARG A 227 5.69 19.85 -7.49
CA ARG A 227 5.54 21.09 -6.75
C ARG A 227 4.37 21.02 -5.77
N TYR A 228 3.20 20.60 -6.24
CA TYR A 228 2.03 20.42 -5.38
C TYR A 228 2.32 19.47 -4.21
N ALA A 229 2.94 18.31 -4.48
CA ALA A 229 3.24 17.33 -3.45
C ALA A 229 4.28 17.83 -2.43
N ILE A 230 5.30 18.57 -2.88
CA ILE A 230 6.32 19.18 -2.02
C ILE A 230 5.68 20.26 -1.14
N ASP A 231 4.97 21.22 -1.75
CA ASP A 231 4.37 22.35 -1.06
C ASP A 231 3.35 21.90 0.00
N GLU A 232 2.50 20.92 -0.33
CA GLU A 232 1.49 20.39 0.60
C GLU A 232 2.14 19.62 1.76
N THR A 233 3.22 18.87 1.49
CA THR A 233 3.98 18.14 2.52
C THR A 233 4.68 19.11 3.46
N GLU A 234 5.32 20.16 2.93
CA GLU A 234 5.98 21.20 3.73
C GLU A 234 4.97 22.00 4.56
N ARG A 235 3.82 22.37 3.97
CA ARG A 235 2.72 23.03 4.69
C ARG A 235 2.24 22.20 5.89
N ARG A 236 1.96 20.90 5.68
CA ARG A 236 1.54 19.97 6.74
C ARG A 236 2.60 19.84 7.82
N ARG A 237 3.85 19.62 7.42
CA ARG A 237 5.00 19.50 8.33
C ARG A 237 5.15 20.73 9.23
N ASN A 238 5.05 21.94 8.67
CA ASN A 238 5.16 23.19 9.42
C ASN A 238 4.05 23.33 10.48
N ILE A 239 2.81 22.99 10.13
CA ILE A 239 1.70 23.02 11.09
C ILE A 239 1.89 21.98 12.21
N GLN A 240 2.34 20.77 11.86
CA GLN A 240 2.62 19.70 12.83
C GLN A 240 3.76 20.10 13.77
N MET A 241 4.84 20.70 13.26
CA MET A 241 5.95 21.20 14.08
C MET A 241 5.49 22.27 15.06
N ALA A 242 4.74 23.27 14.59
CA ALA A 242 4.21 24.33 15.45
C ALA A 242 3.25 23.78 16.53
N TYR A 243 2.43 22.77 16.18
CA TYR A 243 1.57 22.09 17.13
C TYR A 243 2.38 21.33 18.19
N ASN A 244 3.39 20.58 17.77
CA ASN A 244 4.25 19.82 18.67
C ASN A 244 5.02 20.73 19.63
N GLU A 245 5.59 21.83 19.14
CA GLU A 245 6.29 22.82 19.96
C GLU A 245 5.35 23.44 21.00
N LYS A 246 4.13 23.85 20.58
CA LYS A 246 3.13 24.43 21.47
C LYS A 246 2.68 23.47 22.58
N HIS A 247 2.64 22.17 22.31
CA HIS A 247 2.14 21.16 23.25
C HIS A 247 3.25 20.32 23.91
N GLY A 248 4.53 20.60 23.63
CA GLY A 248 5.66 19.84 24.17
C GLY A 248 5.69 18.37 23.74
N ILE A 249 5.25 18.07 22.52
CA ILE A 249 5.18 16.69 22.00
C ILE A 249 6.48 16.35 21.25
N THR A 250 7.15 15.28 21.66
CA THR A 250 8.32 14.74 20.95
C THR A 250 7.86 13.68 19.94
N PRO A 251 8.15 13.83 18.63
CA PRO A 251 7.79 12.85 17.61
C PRO A 251 8.35 11.46 17.95
N THR A 252 7.47 10.48 18.09
CA THR A 252 7.85 9.11 18.47
C THR A 252 7.33 8.09 17.45
N THR A 253 8.23 7.27 16.91
CA THR A 253 7.88 6.17 16.01
C THR A 253 7.07 5.11 16.77
N ILE A 254 5.94 4.68 16.22
CA ILE A 254 5.11 3.61 16.80
C ILE A 254 5.73 2.26 16.43
N ASN A 255 6.16 1.48 17.42
CA ASN A 255 6.57 0.10 17.19
C ASN A 255 5.34 -0.82 17.27
N LYS A 256 4.77 -1.18 16.11
CA LYS A 256 3.69 -2.16 16.01
C LYS A 256 4.28 -3.57 16.11
N GLN A 257 3.65 -4.50 16.83
CA GLN A 257 4.14 -5.88 16.87
C GLN A 257 4.16 -6.49 15.46
N ILE A 258 5.19 -7.28 15.17
CA ILE A 258 5.24 -8.10 13.97
C ILE A 258 4.44 -9.36 14.29
N HIS A 259 3.26 -9.50 13.71
CA HIS A 259 2.48 -10.71 13.84
C HIS A 259 3.09 -11.81 12.97
N ASP A 260 3.11 -13.03 13.49
CA ASP A 260 3.39 -14.20 12.66
C ASP A 260 2.31 -14.31 11.60
N VAL A 261 2.73 -14.37 10.32
CA VAL A 261 1.86 -14.89 9.25
C VAL A 261 1.41 -16.26 9.73
N ILE A 262 0.10 -16.53 9.67
CA ILE A 262 -0.48 -17.84 9.95
C ILE A 262 0.18 -18.81 8.98
N SER A 263 1.29 -19.38 9.42
CA SER A 263 1.93 -20.45 8.72
C SER A 263 0.97 -21.63 8.81
N ALA A 264 0.73 -22.28 7.69
CA ALA A 264 0.30 -23.67 7.71
C ALA A 264 1.46 -24.54 8.25
N THR A 265 2.00 -24.23 9.43
CA THR A 265 2.82 -25.16 10.17
C THR A 265 1.88 -26.25 10.64
N VAL A 266 2.03 -27.41 10.03
CA VAL A 266 1.62 -28.67 10.62
C VAL A 266 2.31 -28.73 11.97
N GLU A 267 1.57 -28.53 13.07
CA GLU A 267 1.95 -29.09 14.35
C GLU A 267 1.92 -30.61 14.17
N ASN A 268 3.03 -31.18 13.74
CA ASN A 268 3.31 -32.56 14.04
C ASN A 268 3.77 -32.56 15.49
N ASP A 269 2.86 -32.94 16.39
CA ASP A 269 3.23 -33.57 17.66
C ASP A 269 4.05 -34.82 17.31
N ASP A 270 5.35 -34.64 17.15
CA ASP A 270 6.42 -35.53 17.63
C ASP A 270 7.73 -35.19 16.90
N THR A 271 8.78 -35.05 17.71
CA THR A 271 10.21 -34.94 17.40
C THR A 271 10.80 -33.55 17.08
N ASN A 272 11.65 -33.12 18.02
CA ASN A 272 12.69 -32.12 17.84
C ASN A 272 13.55 -32.43 16.62
N GLU A 273 13.53 -31.57 15.59
CA GLU A 273 14.72 -31.23 14.81
C GLU A 273 14.47 -29.97 13.97
N LYS A 274 15.36 -28.98 14.11
CA LYS A 274 15.39 -27.77 13.29
C LYS A 274 15.75 -28.15 11.86
N GLN A 275 14.78 -28.20 10.96
CA GLN A 275 15.04 -28.11 9.52
C GLN A 275 14.11 -27.07 8.90
N GLN A 276 14.73 -25.99 8.41
CA GLN A 276 14.13 -25.10 7.43
C GLN A 276 13.89 -25.93 6.16
N THR A 277 12.63 -26.26 5.89
CA THR A 277 12.24 -26.88 4.63
C THR A 277 11.22 -25.99 3.92
N GLU A 278 11.49 -25.76 2.65
CA GLU A 278 10.74 -24.92 1.72
C GLU A 278 9.23 -25.22 1.75
N VAL A 279 8.42 -24.17 1.76
CA VAL A 279 6.96 -24.25 1.75
C VAL A 279 6.49 -24.87 0.43
N PRO A 280 5.68 -25.94 0.44
CA PRO A 280 5.18 -26.54 -0.79
C PRO A 280 4.19 -25.57 -1.49
N LYS A 281 4.53 -25.22 -2.73
CA LYS A 281 3.82 -24.27 -3.63
C LYS A 281 2.35 -24.61 -3.98
N LYS A 282 1.73 -25.63 -3.38
CA LYS A 282 0.31 -25.98 -3.59
C LYS A 282 -0.28 -26.59 -2.31
N LEU A 283 -1.12 -25.84 -1.60
CA LEU A 283 -1.94 -26.37 -0.52
C LEU A 283 -2.87 -27.47 -1.06
N THR A 284 -2.91 -28.62 -0.41
CA THR A 284 -3.92 -29.64 -0.69
C THR A 284 -5.31 -29.14 -0.29
N LYS A 285 -6.37 -29.71 -0.88
CA LYS A 285 -7.76 -29.30 -0.62
C LYS A 285 -8.12 -29.31 0.89
N LYS A 286 -7.58 -30.28 1.64
CA LYS A 286 -7.75 -30.38 3.10
C LYS A 286 -6.99 -29.31 3.88
N GLU A 287 -5.75 -29.02 3.51
CA GLU A 287 -4.93 -27.98 4.15
C GLU A 287 -5.54 -26.59 3.93
N ARG A 288 -6.10 -26.37 2.75
CA ARG A 288 -6.80 -25.13 2.41
C ARG A 288 -8.08 -24.93 3.22
N GLU A 289 -8.91 -25.96 3.37
CA GLU A 289 -10.12 -25.91 4.22
C GLU A 289 -9.76 -25.59 5.68
N LYS A 290 -8.67 -26.19 6.20
CA LYS A 290 -8.17 -25.91 7.55
C LYS A 290 -7.65 -24.47 7.69
N THR A 291 -6.92 -23.98 6.69
CA THR A 291 -6.40 -22.61 6.65
C THR A 291 -7.53 -21.59 6.59
N ILE A 292 -8.57 -21.83 5.78
CA ILE A 292 -9.77 -20.99 5.71
C ILE A 292 -10.46 -20.93 7.07
N ALA A 293 -10.63 -22.07 7.75
CA ALA A 293 -11.27 -22.12 9.06
C ALA A 293 -10.49 -21.34 10.13
N ASN A 294 -9.16 -21.42 10.10
CA ASN A 294 -8.29 -20.68 11.01
C ASN A 294 -8.36 -19.16 10.75
N ILE A 295 -8.24 -18.74 9.49
CA ILE A 295 -8.35 -17.32 9.10
C ILE A 295 -9.73 -16.76 9.48
N GLU A 296 -10.81 -17.51 9.26
CA GLU A 296 -12.15 -17.06 9.63
C GLU A 296 -12.31 -16.87 11.15
N LYS A 297 -11.68 -17.74 11.94
CA LYS A 297 -11.67 -17.64 13.40
C LYS A 297 -10.89 -16.42 13.87
N GLU A 298 -9.69 -16.19 13.32
CA GLU A 298 -8.88 -15.02 13.64
C GLU A 298 -9.53 -13.71 13.19
N MET A 299 -10.18 -13.70 12.02
CA MET A 299 -10.90 -12.53 11.51
C MET A 299 -12.02 -12.13 12.48
N LYS A 300 -12.80 -13.11 12.95
CA LYS A 300 -13.86 -12.89 13.95
C LYS A 300 -13.30 -12.43 15.30
N GLN A 301 -12.11 -12.89 15.66
CA GLN A 301 -11.45 -12.46 16.90
C GLN A 301 -10.92 -11.02 16.79
N ALA A 302 -10.22 -10.68 15.70
CA ALA A 302 -9.77 -9.31 15.42
C ALA A 302 -10.95 -8.31 15.38
N ALA A 303 -12.08 -8.71 14.78
CA ALA A 303 -13.30 -7.90 14.80
C ALA A 303 -13.89 -7.69 16.21
N LYS A 304 -13.77 -8.69 17.11
CA LYS A 304 -14.17 -8.56 18.52
C LYS A 304 -13.22 -7.66 19.30
N ASP A 305 -11.93 -7.73 18.99
CA ASP A 305 -10.88 -6.95 19.64
C ASP A 305 -10.78 -5.51 19.06
N LEU A 306 -11.71 -5.14 18.17
CA LEU A 306 -11.79 -3.84 17.48
C LEU A 306 -10.56 -3.53 16.61
N ASP A 307 -9.78 -4.55 16.23
CA ASP A 307 -8.69 -4.47 15.27
C ASP A 307 -9.24 -4.66 13.84
N PHE A 308 -9.89 -3.60 13.34
CA PHE A 308 -10.57 -3.62 12.05
C PHE A 308 -9.60 -3.71 10.87
N GLU A 309 -8.35 -3.26 11.04
CA GLU A 309 -7.29 -3.41 10.04
C GLU A 309 -6.99 -4.89 9.84
N LYS A 310 -6.65 -5.60 10.92
CA LYS A 310 -6.37 -7.04 10.88
C LYS A 310 -7.57 -7.85 10.40
N ALA A 311 -8.79 -7.47 10.80
CA ALA A 311 -10.01 -8.12 10.31
C ALA A 311 -10.20 -7.94 8.80
N THR A 312 -9.82 -6.78 8.24
CA THR A 312 -9.92 -6.49 6.81
C THR A 312 -8.88 -7.30 6.03
N GLU A 313 -7.63 -7.36 6.50
CA GLU A 313 -6.57 -8.18 5.90
C GLU A 313 -6.96 -9.67 5.87
N LEU A 314 -7.44 -10.21 7.00
CA LEU A 314 -7.89 -11.60 7.12
C LEU A 314 -9.10 -11.91 6.23
N ARG A 315 -10.02 -10.96 6.07
CA ARG A 315 -11.17 -11.09 5.16
C ARG A 315 -10.72 -11.21 3.71
N ASP A 316 -9.78 -10.36 3.30
CA ASP A 316 -9.32 -10.32 1.91
C ASP A 316 -8.49 -11.57 1.59
N MET A 317 -7.65 -12.04 2.51
CA MET A 317 -6.98 -13.35 2.42
C MET A 317 -7.98 -14.51 2.31
N LEU A 318 -9.06 -14.48 3.09
CA LEU A 318 -10.10 -15.51 3.06
C LEU A 318 -10.87 -15.54 1.74
N PHE A 319 -11.11 -14.39 1.11
CA PHE A 319 -11.73 -14.34 -0.21
C PHE A 319 -10.82 -14.90 -1.30
N GLU A 320 -9.53 -14.56 -1.28
CA GLU A 320 -8.56 -15.10 -2.24
C GLU A 320 -8.42 -16.63 -2.08
N LEU A 321 -8.25 -17.10 -0.84
CA LEU A 321 -8.23 -18.52 -0.51
C LEU A 321 -9.56 -19.23 -0.79
N LYS A 322 -10.70 -18.56 -0.98
CA LYS A 322 -11.93 -19.21 -1.46
C LYS A 322 -12.04 -19.19 -2.98
N ALA A 323 -11.44 -18.20 -3.65
CA ALA A 323 -11.50 -18.03 -5.10
C ALA A 323 -10.59 -18.99 -5.89
N GLU A 324 -9.46 -19.44 -5.33
CA GLU A 324 -8.53 -20.37 -6.02
C GLU A 324 -9.08 -21.83 -6.20
N GLY A 325 -10.38 -22.08 -5.95
CA GLY A 325 -10.93 -23.40 -5.61
C GLY A 325 -11.98 -23.92 -6.55
#